data_AF-A0A9W6KZ84-F1
#
_entry.id   AF-A0A9W6KZ84-F1
#
_cell.length_a   1.000
_cell.length_b   1.000
_cell.length_c   1.000
_cell.angle_alpha   90.00
_cell.angle_beta   90.00
_cell.angle_gamma   90.00
#
_symmetry.space_group_name_H-M   'P 1'
#
loop_
_entity.id
_entity.type
_entity.pdbx_description
1 polymer ?
#
loop_
_entity_poly.entity_id
_entity_poly.type
_entity_poly.pdbx_seq_one_letter_code
_entity_poly.pdbx_strand_id
1 'polypeptide(L)'
;MSAVSRRLQTLLEEVAVEQFDGQVVVEPIEGYQILTRRRLVDPLPGVRAAAVLRAAARRVLVDAVEAARAAGRSWDEVGEALGLPDTDEPVGEVAFALVVEGREPERAREMFRVPSASWRCGACGELVRDQGPFESHPADVESGHAADCTRHLADVQAWRERTGWEE
;
A
#
# COMPACT_ATOMS: atom_id res chain seq x y z
N MET A 1 -17.06 -15.95 6.90
CA MET A 1 -16.75 -14.53 6.60
C MET A 1 -16.10 -13.89 7.81
N SER A 2 -14.97 -13.20 7.62
CA SER A 2 -14.29 -12.47 8.70
C SER A 2 -15.10 -11.22 9.10
N ALA A 3 -14.80 -10.66 10.28
CA ALA A 3 -15.39 -9.39 10.70
C ALA A 3 -15.09 -8.25 9.70
N VAL A 4 -13.90 -8.28 9.10
CA VAL A 4 -13.47 -7.34 8.05
C VAL A 4 -14.34 -7.49 6.80
N SER A 5 -14.55 -8.72 6.31
CA SER A 5 -15.39 -8.96 5.13
C SER A 5 -16.82 -8.43 5.32
N ARG A 6 -17.40 -8.60 6.52
CA ARG A 6 -18.73 -8.04 6.82
C ARG A 6 -18.74 -6.52 6.80
N ARG A 7 -17.71 -5.88 7.37
CA ARG A 7 -17.63 -4.41 7.42
C ARG A 7 -17.41 -3.81 6.03
N LEU A 8 -16.60 -4.46 5.18
CA LEU A 8 -16.44 -4.10 3.78
C LEU A 8 -17.73 -4.27 2.98
N GLN A 9 -18.50 -5.34 3.23
CA GLN A 9 -19.79 -5.54 2.57
C GLN A 9 -20.78 -4.42 2.95
N THR A 10 -20.84 -4.03 4.22
CA THR A 10 -21.67 -2.89 4.66
C THR A 10 -21.23 -1.59 3.99
N LEU A 11 -19.93 -1.29 4.00
CA LEU A 11 -19.40 -0.09 3.36
C LEU A 11 -19.65 -0.07 1.83
N LEU A 12 -19.58 -1.23 1.19
CA LEU A 12 -19.90 -1.37 -0.24
C LEU A 12 -21.37 -1.03 -0.52
N GLU A 13 -22.30 -1.53 0.31
CA GLU A 13 -23.72 -1.19 0.19
C GLU A 13 -23.96 0.31 0.40
N GLU A 14 -23.32 0.91 1.42
CA GLU A 14 -23.41 2.34 1.70
C GLU A 14 -22.92 3.18 0.51
N VAL A 15 -21.72 2.93 0.01
CA VAL A 15 -21.15 3.64 -1.14
C VAL A 15 -22.00 3.43 -2.40
N ALA A 16 -22.56 2.23 -2.61
CA ALA A 16 -23.43 1.96 -3.74
C ALA A 16 -24.70 2.82 -3.71
N VAL A 17 -25.33 2.96 -2.54
CA VAL A 17 -26.53 3.79 -2.36
C VAL A 17 -26.20 5.28 -2.48
N GLU A 18 -25.12 5.72 -1.82
CA GLU A 18 -24.79 7.15 -1.71
C GLU A 18 -24.23 7.76 -3.00
N GLN A 19 -23.48 6.99 -3.80
CA GLN A 19 -22.74 7.53 -4.95
C GLN A 19 -23.17 6.96 -6.31
N PHE A 20 -23.91 5.85 -6.32
CA PHE A 20 -24.20 5.10 -7.56
C PHE A 20 -25.68 4.73 -7.70
N ASP A 21 -26.57 5.44 -7.03
CA ASP A 21 -28.04 5.25 -7.09
C ASP A 21 -28.48 3.81 -6.75
N GLY A 22 -27.69 3.11 -5.94
CA GLY A 22 -27.99 1.75 -5.49
C GLY A 22 -29.23 1.72 -4.60
N GLN A 23 -29.94 0.60 -4.65
CA GLN A 23 -31.07 0.32 -3.76
C GLN A 23 -30.83 -1.00 -3.06
N VAL A 24 -30.93 -1.02 -1.73
CA VAL A 24 -30.80 -2.23 -0.92
C VAL A 24 -32.17 -2.71 -0.48
N VAL A 25 -32.41 -4.01 -0.66
CA VAL A 25 -33.60 -4.69 -0.13
C VAL A 25 -33.21 -5.65 0.99
N VAL A 26 -34.10 -5.78 1.96
CA VAL A 26 -34.00 -6.76 3.05
C VAL A 26 -35.07 -7.81 2.82
N GLU A 27 -34.66 -9.03 2.52
CA GLU A 27 -35.56 -10.14 2.18
C GLU A 27 -35.43 -11.27 3.21
N PRO A 28 -36.52 -11.95 3.62
CA PRO A 28 -36.43 -13.17 4.41
C PRO A 28 -35.60 -14.23 3.70
N ILE A 29 -34.83 -15.01 4.47
CA ILE A 29 -34.13 -16.20 3.95
C ILE A 29 -35.12 -17.36 3.95
N GLU A 30 -35.34 -17.97 2.78
CA GLU A 30 -36.23 -19.13 2.65
C GLU A 30 -35.83 -20.25 3.62
N GLY A 31 -36.83 -20.82 4.32
CA GLY A 31 -36.62 -21.83 5.36
C GLY A 31 -36.28 -21.28 6.75
N TYR A 32 -36.15 -19.96 6.92
CA TYR A 32 -35.87 -19.33 8.22
C TYR A 32 -36.88 -18.22 8.53
N GLN A 33 -37.50 -18.27 9.72
CA GLN A 33 -38.57 -17.32 10.09
C GLN A 33 -38.07 -15.96 10.58
N ILE A 34 -36.80 -15.85 10.95
CA ILE A 34 -36.24 -14.66 11.63
C ILE A 34 -35.02 -14.11 10.90
N LEU A 35 -34.42 -14.89 9.99
CA LEU A 35 -33.21 -14.48 9.29
C LEU A 35 -33.57 -13.74 8.00
N THR A 36 -32.95 -12.59 7.82
CA THR A 36 -33.05 -11.78 6.61
C THR A 36 -31.69 -11.66 5.93
N ARG A 37 -31.70 -11.58 4.60
CA ARG A 37 -30.53 -11.20 3.80
C ARG A 37 -30.70 -9.79 3.25
N ARG A 38 -29.59 -9.05 3.20
CA ARG A 38 -29.51 -7.77 2.50
C ARG A 38 -28.87 -8.00 1.14
N ARG A 39 -29.37 -7.32 0.11
CA ARG A 39 -28.75 -7.30 -1.22
C ARG A 39 -29.11 -6.04 -1.97
N LEU A 40 -28.27 -5.67 -2.93
CA LEU A 40 -28.64 -4.66 -3.92
C LEU A 40 -29.70 -5.20 -4.89
N VAL A 41 -30.62 -4.34 -5.31
CA VAL A 41 -31.63 -4.63 -6.34
C VAL A 41 -30.93 -4.80 -7.69
N ASP A 42 -30.19 -3.78 -8.12
CA ASP A 42 -29.24 -3.85 -9.24
C ASP A 42 -27.83 -4.11 -8.67
N PRO A 43 -27.13 -5.17 -9.10
CA PRO A 43 -25.77 -5.44 -8.66
C PRO A 43 -24.71 -4.44 -9.18
N LEU A 44 -24.96 -3.70 -10.28
CA LEU A 44 -23.95 -2.84 -10.91
C LEU A 44 -23.47 -1.66 -10.06
N PRO A 45 -24.32 -0.94 -9.31
CA PRO A 45 -23.89 0.03 -8.30
C PRO A 45 -22.88 -0.56 -7.29
N GLY A 46 -23.07 -1.83 -6.90
CA GLY A 46 -22.15 -2.54 -6.01
C GLY A 46 -20.78 -2.78 -6.63
N VAL A 47 -20.71 -3.08 -7.93
CA VAL A 47 -19.44 -3.22 -8.66
C VAL A 47 -18.69 -1.89 -8.72
N ARG A 48 -19.38 -0.78 -9.00
CA ARG A 48 -18.78 0.57 -9.02
C ARG A 48 -18.28 0.98 -7.63
N ALA A 49 -19.07 0.72 -6.60
CA ALA A 49 -18.68 0.93 -5.21
C ALA A 49 -17.42 0.13 -4.85
N ALA A 50 -17.36 -1.16 -5.21
CA ALA A 50 -16.18 -1.99 -4.98
C ALA A 50 -14.93 -1.43 -5.70
N ALA A 51 -15.05 -0.91 -6.91
CA ALA A 51 -13.94 -0.32 -7.65
C ALA A 51 -13.39 0.94 -6.94
N VAL A 52 -14.27 1.82 -6.46
CA VAL A 52 -13.87 3.00 -5.66
C VAL A 52 -13.23 2.58 -4.34
N LEU A 53 -13.83 1.63 -3.62
CA LEU A 53 -13.27 1.13 -2.36
C LEU A 53 -11.90 0.49 -2.55
N ARG A 54 -11.67 -0.24 -3.66
CA ARG A 54 -10.36 -0.78 -4.01
C ARG A 54 -9.34 0.34 -4.25
N ALA A 55 -9.71 1.39 -4.98
CA ALA A 55 -8.84 2.53 -5.22
C ALA A 55 -8.51 3.30 -3.92
N ALA A 56 -9.52 3.50 -3.06
CA ALA A 56 -9.36 4.14 -1.76
C ALA A 56 -8.48 3.30 -0.83
N ALA A 57 -8.69 1.98 -0.76
CA ALA A 57 -7.87 1.06 0.03
C ALA A 57 -6.41 1.07 -0.45
N ARG A 58 -6.17 1.13 -1.78
CA ARG A 58 -4.82 1.31 -2.32
C ARG A 58 -4.19 2.61 -1.83
N ARG A 59 -4.93 3.73 -1.82
CA ARG A 59 -4.40 5.00 -1.30
C ARG A 59 -4.06 4.92 0.19
N VAL A 60 -4.95 4.33 0.99
CA VAL A 60 -4.71 4.10 2.43
C VAL A 60 -3.47 3.25 2.67
N LEU A 61 -3.24 2.22 1.85
CA LEU A 61 -2.02 1.41 1.91
C LEU A 61 -0.78 2.26 1.61
N VAL A 62 -0.81 3.06 0.55
CA VAL A 62 0.30 3.97 0.21
C VAL A 62 0.58 4.95 1.35
N ASP A 63 -0.44 5.58 1.92
CA ASP A 63 -0.30 6.51 3.06
C ASP A 63 0.31 5.83 4.30
N ALA A 64 -0.11 4.59 4.59
CA ALA A 64 0.43 3.81 5.70
C ALA A 64 1.91 3.45 5.49
N VAL A 65 2.30 3.11 4.25
CA VAL A 65 3.70 2.83 3.90
C VAL A 65 4.53 4.11 3.93
N GLU A 66 4.05 5.23 3.40
CA GLU A 66 4.71 6.55 3.51
C GLU A 66 4.94 6.92 4.98
N ALA A 67 3.96 6.66 5.87
CA ALA A 67 4.11 6.87 7.31
C ALA A 67 5.14 5.92 7.95
N ALA A 68 5.18 4.65 7.54
CA ALA A 68 6.20 3.69 8.00
C ALA A 68 7.61 4.12 7.57
N ARG A 69 7.77 4.55 6.31
CA ARG A 69 9.04 5.10 5.79
C ARG A 69 9.43 6.39 6.52
N ALA A 70 8.47 7.28 6.78
CA ALA A 70 8.69 8.49 7.59
C ALA A 70 9.20 8.18 9.01
N ALA A 71 8.75 7.08 9.61
CA ALA A 71 9.21 6.56 10.89
C ALA A 71 10.54 5.78 10.82
N GLY A 72 11.16 5.68 9.64
CA GLY A 72 12.46 5.03 9.44
C GLY A 72 12.39 3.51 9.26
N ARG A 73 11.21 2.93 8.98
CA ARG A 73 11.08 1.49 8.70
C ARG A 73 11.63 1.16 7.31
N SER A 74 12.36 0.06 7.14
CA SER A 74 12.92 -0.35 5.85
C SER A 74 11.85 -0.91 4.90
N TRP A 75 12.17 -1.05 3.61
CA TRP A 75 11.28 -1.73 2.66
C TRP A 75 11.11 -3.22 2.97
N ASP A 76 12.13 -3.87 3.54
CA ASP A 76 12.02 -5.26 4.00
C ASP A 76 11.01 -5.39 5.14
N GLU A 77 11.07 -4.50 6.14
CA GLU A 77 10.10 -4.47 7.24
C GLU A 77 8.68 -4.16 6.75
N VAL A 78 8.53 -3.40 5.66
CA VAL A 78 7.24 -3.18 5.00
C VAL A 78 6.76 -4.46 4.31
N GLY A 79 7.63 -5.17 3.59
CA GLY A 79 7.30 -6.43 2.92
C GLY A 79 6.89 -7.53 3.90
N GLU A 80 7.59 -7.64 5.02
CA GLU A 80 7.23 -8.53 6.14
C GLU A 80 5.85 -8.17 6.72
N ALA A 81 5.58 -6.89 6.95
CA ALA A 81 4.28 -6.44 7.48
C ALA A 81 3.11 -6.70 6.52
N LEU A 82 3.38 -6.70 5.20
CA LEU A 82 2.42 -7.07 4.17
C LEU A 82 2.20 -8.58 4.06
N GLY A 83 3.03 -9.40 4.71
CA GLY A 83 2.98 -10.85 4.63
C GLY A 83 3.28 -11.36 3.22
N LEU A 84 4.18 -10.68 2.49
CA LEU A 84 4.57 -11.10 1.15
C LEU A 84 5.25 -12.46 1.20
N PRO A 85 5.01 -13.32 0.19
CA PRO A 85 5.62 -14.63 0.12
C PRO A 85 7.14 -14.49 -0.03
N ASP A 86 7.85 -15.51 0.46
CA ASP A 86 9.27 -15.66 0.17
C ASP A 86 9.42 -16.05 -1.30
N THR A 87 10.13 -15.23 -2.07
CA THR A 87 10.38 -15.43 -3.51
C THR A 87 11.86 -15.27 -3.78
N ASP A 88 12.31 -15.59 -5.00
CA ASP A 88 13.69 -15.33 -5.39
C ASP A 88 14.02 -13.81 -5.50
N GLU A 89 13.01 -12.94 -5.55
CA GLU A 89 13.16 -11.47 -5.52
C GLU A 89 13.20 -10.98 -4.05
N PRO A 90 14.10 -10.04 -3.68
CA PRO A 90 14.16 -9.49 -2.33
C PRO A 90 12.81 -8.92 -1.87
N VAL A 91 12.38 -9.27 -0.65
CA VAL A 91 11.04 -8.95 -0.15
C VAL A 91 10.75 -7.43 -0.16
N GLY A 92 11.76 -6.59 0.11
CA GLY A 92 11.63 -5.14 -0.01
C GLY A 92 11.39 -4.65 -1.44
N GLU A 93 11.99 -5.28 -2.45
CA GLU A 93 11.77 -4.94 -3.86
C GLU A 93 10.35 -5.32 -4.31
N VAL A 94 9.87 -6.49 -3.89
CA VAL A 94 8.48 -6.92 -4.14
C VAL A 94 7.49 -5.96 -3.47
N ALA A 95 7.78 -5.53 -2.24
CA ALA A 95 6.96 -4.55 -1.52
C ALA A 95 6.90 -3.20 -2.24
N PHE A 96 8.05 -2.71 -2.71
CA PHE A 96 8.13 -1.47 -3.48
C PHE A 96 7.32 -1.58 -4.78
N ALA A 97 7.48 -2.68 -5.52
CA ALA A 97 6.75 -2.94 -6.74
C ALA A 97 5.23 -2.96 -6.52
N LEU A 98 4.77 -3.67 -5.49
CA LEU A 98 3.34 -3.74 -5.16
C LEU A 98 2.76 -2.37 -4.82
N VAL A 99 3.42 -1.61 -3.95
CA VAL A 99 2.87 -0.37 -3.37
C VAL A 99 3.04 0.81 -4.33
N VAL A 100 4.24 0.98 -4.89
CA VAL A 100 4.61 2.14 -5.71
C VAL A 100 4.21 1.91 -7.17
N GLU A 101 4.61 0.78 -7.75
CA GLU A 101 4.30 0.49 -9.16
C GLU A 101 2.85 -0.01 -9.34
N GLY A 102 2.21 -0.49 -8.26
CA GLY A 102 0.91 -1.18 -8.38
C GLY A 102 1.05 -2.53 -9.12
N ARG A 103 2.26 -3.07 -9.15
CA ARG A 103 2.63 -4.30 -9.86
C ARG A 103 2.40 -5.47 -8.91
N GLU A 104 1.47 -6.35 -9.27
CA GLU A 104 1.34 -7.64 -8.56
C GLU A 104 2.68 -8.40 -8.66
N PRO A 105 3.07 -9.17 -7.62
CA PRO A 105 4.41 -9.77 -7.49
C PRO A 105 4.90 -10.58 -8.70
N GLU A 106 4.01 -11.07 -9.57
CA GLU A 106 4.33 -11.95 -10.70
C GLU A 106 4.36 -11.23 -12.07
N ARG A 107 4.06 -9.93 -12.14
CA ARG A 107 3.97 -9.20 -13.41
C ARG A 107 5.30 -8.53 -13.74
N ALA A 108 5.73 -8.59 -15.02
CA ALA A 108 6.95 -7.95 -15.50
C ALA A 108 6.86 -6.40 -15.48
N ARG A 109 8.00 -5.74 -15.28
CA ARG A 109 8.14 -4.27 -15.16
C ARG A 109 7.98 -3.57 -16.52
N GLU A 110 7.13 -2.54 -16.59
CA GLU A 110 7.03 -1.67 -17.76
C GLU A 110 7.99 -0.47 -17.61
N MET A 111 8.96 -0.32 -18.52
CA MET A 111 10.15 0.55 -18.37
C MET A 111 9.94 2.07 -18.54
N PHE A 112 8.71 2.58 -18.58
CA PHE A 112 8.48 3.95 -19.07
C PHE A 112 8.52 5.06 -18.01
N ARG A 113 8.69 4.73 -16.72
CA ARG A 113 9.00 5.70 -15.63
C ARG A 113 9.89 5.05 -14.58
N VAL A 114 10.81 5.81 -14.00
CA VAL A 114 11.46 5.44 -12.73
C VAL A 114 10.39 5.66 -11.63
N PRO A 115 9.84 4.60 -11.04
CA PRO A 115 8.83 4.73 -10.00
C PRO A 115 9.48 5.33 -8.77
N SER A 116 8.74 6.17 -8.05
CA SER A 116 9.21 6.73 -6.79
C SER A 116 8.08 6.90 -5.80
N ALA A 117 8.38 6.66 -4.53
CA ALA A 117 7.57 7.07 -3.40
C ALA A 117 7.96 8.49 -2.97
N SER A 118 7.06 9.21 -2.31
CA SER A 118 7.35 10.53 -1.74
C SER A 118 6.80 10.62 -0.33
N TRP A 119 7.61 11.06 0.61
CA TRP A 119 7.25 11.08 2.03
C TRP A 119 8.02 12.17 2.78
N ARG A 120 7.54 12.60 3.94
CA ARG A 120 8.26 13.58 4.78
C ARG A 120 9.11 12.88 5.81
N CYS A 121 10.39 13.19 5.86
CA CYS A 121 11.31 12.55 6.80
C CYS A 121 10.94 12.91 8.25
N GLY A 122 10.79 11.91 9.12
CA GLY A 122 10.55 12.16 10.55
C GLY A 122 11.72 12.80 11.29
N ALA A 123 12.94 12.68 10.77
CA ALA A 123 14.15 13.22 11.40
C ALA A 123 14.46 14.66 10.97
N CYS A 124 14.37 14.98 9.67
CA CYS A 124 14.68 16.32 9.16
C CYS A 124 13.47 17.13 8.68
N GLY A 125 12.28 16.53 8.58
CA GLY A 125 11.03 17.21 8.15
C GLY A 125 10.89 17.45 6.64
N GLU A 126 11.97 17.26 5.88
CA GLU A 126 12.01 17.53 4.44
C GLU A 126 11.23 16.50 3.60
N LEU A 127 10.83 16.90 2.40
CA LEU A 127 10.16 16.02 1.44
C LEU A 127 11.19 15.16 0.70
N VAL A 128 11.14 13.85 0.94
CA VAL A 128 12.02 12.84 0.35
C VAL A 128 11.37 12.23 -0.89
N ARG A 129 12.14 12.04 -1.96
CA ARG A 129 11.82 11.12 -3.06
C ARG A 129 12.66 9.86 -2.92
N ASP A 130 11.99 8.71 -2.91
CA ASP A 130 12.56 7.38 -2.69
C ASP A 130 12.31 6.52 -3.94
N GLN A 131 13.38 6.02 -4.55
CA GLN A 131 13.37 5.21 -5.77
C GLN A 131 13.37 3.71 -5.50
N GLY A 132 13.32 3.29 -4.23
CA GLY A 132 13.18 1.89 -3.85
C GLY A 132 14.51 1.20 -3.44
N PRO A 133 14.42 -0.05 -2.98
CA PRO A 133 15.51 -0.74 -2.29
C PRO A 133 16.44 -1.54 -3.23
N PHE A 134 16.81 -0.98 -4.38
CA PHE A 134 17.52 -1.70 -5.46
C PHE A 134 19.05 -1.83 -5.23
N GLU A 135 19.46 -2.25 -4.02
CA GLU A 135 20.85 -2.45 -3.58
C GLU A 135 21.86 -1.35 -3.96
N SER A 136 21.38 -0.12 -4.13
CA SER A 136 22.18 1.05 -4.50
C SER A 136 22.58 1.86 -3.27
N HIS A 137 23.54 2.78 -3.42
CA HIS A 137 23.94 3.66 -2.32
C HIS A 137 22.72 4.48 -1.84
N PRO A 138 22.46 4.63 -0.52
CA PRO A 138 21.25 5.29 -0.02
C PRO A 138 21.04 6.72 -0.56
N ALA A 139 22.12 7.45 -0.83
CA ALA A 139 22.06 8.79 -1.43
C ALA A 139 21.64 8.80 -2.92
N ASP A 140 21.73 7.67 -3.62
CA ASP A 140 21.30 7.54 -5.01
C ASP A 140 19.81 7.19 -5.11
N VAL A 141 19.30 6.44 -4.12
CA VAL A 141 17.89 6.00 -4.09
C VAL A 141 16.98 6.97 -3.34
N GLU A 142 17.50 7.73 -2.38
CA GLU A 142 16.74 8.74 -1.65
C GLU A 142 17.33 10.14 -1.83
N SER A 143 16.49 11.09 -2.24
CA SER A 143 16.87 12.50 -2.42
C SER A 143 15.90 13.43 -1.67
N GLY A 144 16.37 14.62 -1.30
CA GLY A 144 15.56 15.66 -0.65
C GLY A 144 15.73 15.75 0.88
N HIS A 145 16.64 14.99 1.48
CA HIS A 145 17.00 15.17 2.90
C HIS A 145 17.76 16.48 3.14
N ALA A 146 17.66 17.00 4.37
CA ALA A 146 18.62 17.98 4.87
C ALA A 146 20.03 17.36 4.94
N ALA A 147 21.06 18.18 4.73
CA ALA A 147 22.46 17.72 4.69
C ALA A 147 22.93 17.04 5.99
N ASP A 148 22.32 17.41 7.13
CA ASP A 148 22.60 16.88 8.46
C ASP A 148 21.53 15.89 8.95
N CYS A 149 20.69 15.35 8.05
CA CYS A 149 19.65 14.39 8.40
C CYS A 149 20.25 13.13 9.04
N THR A 150 20.04 12.98 10.35
CA THR A 150 20.61 11.88 11.15
C THR A 150 20.16 10.50 10.65
N ARG A 151 18.91 10.35 10.23
CA ARG A 151 18.39 9.09 9.68
C ARG A 151 19.06 8.72 8.37
N HIS A 152 19.22 9.69 7.45
CA HIS A 152 19.83 9.43 6.16
C HIS A 152 21.34 9.13 6.30
N LEU A 153 22.03 9.88 7.16
CA LEU A 153 23.45 9.62 7.48
C LEU A 153 23.65 8.23 8.11
N ALA A 154 22.74 7.79 8.98
CA ALA A 154 22.78 6.46 9.56
C ALA A 154 22.61 5.36 8.50
N ASP A 155 21.68 5.55 7.54
CA ASP A 155 21.48 4.58 6.45
C ASP A 155 22.71 4.49 5.53
N VAL A 156 23.32 5.62 5.18
CA VAL A 156 24.59 5.66 4.43
C VAL A 156 25.69 4.93 5.19
N GLN A 157 25.82 5.20 6.49
CA GLN A 157 26.83 4.54 7.32
C GLN A 157 26.61 3.03 7.41
N ALA A 158 25.37 2.57 7.64
CA ALA A 158 25.03 1.16 7.68
C ALA A 158 25.29 0.47 6.33
N TRP A 159 25.04 1.17 5.22
CA TRP A 159 25.40 0.69 3.89
C TRP A 159 26.91 0.51 3.75
N ARG A 160 27.71 1.51 4.14
CA ARG A 160 29.19 1.45 4.07
C ARG A 160 29.75 0.31 4.91
N GLU A 161 29.22 0.10 6.11
CA GLU A 161 29.61 -1.00 6.99
C GLU A 161 29.32 -2.37 6.37
N ARG A 162 28.20 -2.49 5.65
CA ARG A 162 27.78 -3.73 4.99
C ARG A 162 28.57 -4.03 3.72
N THR A 163 28.88 -3.01 2.91
CA THR A 163 29.53 -3.19 1.60
C THR A 163 31.05 -3.02 1.63
N GLY A 164 31.58 -2.36 2.66
CA GLY A 164 33.00 -1.98 2.74
C GLY A 164 33.41 -0.91 1.73
N TRP A 165 32.45 -0.26 1.07
CA TRP A 165 32.69 0.81 0.10
C TRP A 165 32.71 2.17 0.80
N GLU A 166 33.70 3.01 0.48
CA GLU A 166 33.88 4.34 1.10
C GLU A 166 33.29 5.50 0.26
N GLU A 167 32.96 5.26 -1.01
CA GLU A 167 32.51 6.29 -1.98
C GLU A 167 31.13 6.02 -2.56
#